data_AF-A0A3P7LTQ1-F1
#
_entry.id   AF-A0A3P7LTQ1-F1
#
_cell.length_a   1.000
_cell.length_b   1.000
_cell.length_c   1.000
_cell.angle_alpha   90.00
_cell.angle_beta   90.00
_cell.angle_gamma   90.00
#
_symmetry.space_group_name_H-M   'P 1'
#
loop_
_entity.id
_entity.type
_entity.pdbx_description
1 polymer ?
#
loop_
_entity_poly.entity_id
_entity_poly.type
_entity_poly.pdbx_seq_one_letter_code
_entity_poly.pdbx_strand_id
1 'polypeptide(L)'
;MMTQEELELYRASVEDCSFGVYFLPLVWAEDLVDKMYQEKSINHKRKVECLIQELLAGRLALATLYTYDMLKVPLVYTQVGQCSL
;
A
#
# COMPACT_ATOMS: atom_id res chain seq x y z
N MET A 1 -6.30 12.55 0.14
CA MET A 1 -5.65 13.78 0.63
C MET A 1 -4.17 13.48 0.74
N MET A 2 -3.35 14.28 0.07
CA MET A 2 -1.88 14.20 -0.02
C MET A 2 -1.42 15.65 -0.23
N THR A 3 -0.28 16.06 0.34
CA THR A 3 0.21 17.45 0.11
C THR A 3 0.71 17.61 -1.33
N GLN A 4 0.86 18.86 -1.78
CA GLN A 4 1.28 19.12 -3.15
C GLN A 4 2.70 18.61 -3.41
N GLU A 5 3.57 18.69 -2.41
CA GLU A 5 4.95 18.21 -2.48
C GLU A 5 5.02 16.67 -2.56
N GLU A 6 4.24 15.98 -1.73
CA GLU A 6 4.14 14.52 -1.75
C GLU A 6 3.56 14.00 -3.08
N LEU A 7 2.64 14.74 -3.68
CA LEU A 7 2.05 14.42 -4.97
C LEU A 7 3.07 14.48 -6.12
N GLU A 8 3.95 15.49 -6.09
CA GLU A 8 5.01 15.65 -7.08
C GLU A 8 6.05 14.53 -6.98
N LEU A 9 6.46 14.17 -5.75
CA LEU A 9 7.34 13.03 -5.50
C LEU A 9 6.71 11.70 -5.92
N TYR A 10 5.41 11.53 -5.66
CA TYR A 10 4.66 10.36 -6.08
C TYR A 10 4.65 10.24 -7.60
N ARG A 11 4.34 11.32 -8.32
CA ARG A 11 4.32 11.35 -9.79
C ARG A 11 5.69 11.05 -10.40
N ALA A 12 6.75 11.64 -9.86
CA ALA A 12 8.12 11.32 -10.28
C ALA A 12 8.44 9.83 -10.10
N SER A 13 8.02 9.24 -8.98
CA SER A 13 8.24 7.82 -8.68
C SER A 13 7.38 6.88 -9.55
N VAL A 14 6.22 7.34 -10.03
CA VAL A 14 5.36 6.60 -10.98
C VAL A 14 6.02 6.52 -12.35
N GLU A 15 6.69 7.59 -12.81
CA GLU A 15 7.36 7.59 -14.12
C GLU A 15 8.48 6.55 -14.21
N ASP A 16 9.17 6.29 -13.10
CA ASP A 16 10.24 5.30 -12.99
C ASP A 16 9.75 3.86 -12.80
N CYS A 17 8.48 3.64 -12.43
CA CYS A 17 7.94 2.33 -12.10
C CYS A 17 6.72 1.96 -12.96
N SER A 18 6.85 0.90 -13.77
CA SER A 18 5.76 0.39 -14.63
C SER A 18 4.62 -0.33 -13.86
N PHE A 19 4.76 -0.52 -12.54
CA PHE A 19 3.76 -1.13 -11.68
C PHE A 19 3.15 -0.07 -10.74
N GLY A 20 1.88 -0.24 -10.37
CA GLY A 20 1.19 0.70 -9.49
C GLY A 20 1.93 0.89 -8.16
N VAL A 21 2.40 2.11 -7.90
CA VAL A 21 3.15 2.49 -6.69
C VAL A 21 2.25 2.77 -5.47
N TYR A 22 1.16 2.02 -5.32
CA TYR A 22 0.21 2.16 -4.21
C TYR A 22 0.85 1.95 -2.83
N PHE A 23 1.99 1.24 -2.78
CA PHE A 23 2.74 0.95 -1.56
C PHE A 23 3.70 2.08 -1.15
N LEU A 24 3.93 3.07 -2.02
CA LEU A 24 4.92 4.12 -1.78
C LEU A 24 4.62 4.96 -0.54
N PRO A 25 3.37 5.39 -0.28
CA PRO A 25 3.04 6.09 0.95
C PRO A 25 3.22 5.23 2.22
N LEU A 26 3.10 3.91 2.10
CA LEU A 26 3.38 3.02 3.23
C LEU A 26 4.88 2.97 3.54
N VAL A 27 5.73 2.94 2.51
CA VAL A 27 7.20 2.99 2.70
C VAL A 27 7.60 4.31 3.37
N TRP A 28 7.00 5.43 2.98
CA TRP A 28 7.26 6.71 3.62
C TRP A 28 6.77 6.77 5.07
N ALA A 29 5.64 6.13 5.37
CA ALA A 29 5.15 6.03 6.73
C ALA A 29 6.09 5.19 7.62
N GLU A 30 6.72 4.14 7.10
CA GLU A 30 7.73 3.36 7.82
C GLU A 30 8.99 4.19 8.11
N ASP A 31 9.49 4.92 7.10
CA ASP A 31 10.65 5.82 7.24
C ASP A 31 10.38 6.97 8.24
N LEU A 32 9.15 7.50 8.27
CA LEU A 32 8.74 8.49 9.24
C LEU A 32 8.77 7.93 10.67
N VAL A 33 8.32 6.70 10.87
CA VAL A 33 8.36 6.03 12.19
C VAL A 33 9.81 5.81 12.64
N ASP A 34 10.72 5.45 11.74
CA ASP A 34 12.14 5.30 12.07
C ASP A 34 12.79 6.64 12.42
N LYS A 35 12.49 7.71 11.67
CA LYS A 35 12.91 9.08 12.02
C LYS A 35 12.41 9.51 13.41
N MET A 36 11.15 9.26 13.73
CA MET A 36 10.58 9.55 15.04
C MET A 36 11.26 8.76 16.18
N TYR A 37 11.76 7.56 15.89
CA TYR A 37 12.54 6.78 16.84
C TYR A 37 13.95 7.39 17.04
N GLN A 38 14.61 7.79 15.96
CA GLN A 38 15.93 8.44 16.02
C GLN A 38 15.89 9.79 16.75
N GLU A 39 14.83 10.57 16.54
CA GLU A 39 14.57 11.83 17.24
C GLU A 39 14.20 11.66 18.72
N LYS A 40 14.11 10.42 19.22
CA LYS A 40 13.64 10.06 20.58
C LYS A 40 12.23 10.58 20.89
N SER A 41 11.44 10.91 19.87
CA SER A 41 10.02 11.24 20.05
C SER A 41 9.26 10.02 20.59
N ILE A 42 9.64 8.81 20.13
CA ILE A 42 9.15 7.53 20.65
C ILE A 42 10.21 6.87 21.54
N ASN A 43 10.03 6.96 22.86
CA ASN A 43 10.99 6.46 23.85
C ASN A 43 11.10 4.92 23.97
N HIS A 44 10.18 4.16 23.38
CA HIS A 44 10.14 2.70 23.55
C HIS A 44 10.15 1.98 22.21
N LYS A 45 11.18 1.15 22.00
CA LYS A 45 11.33 0.29 20.82
C LYS A 45 10.10 -0.59 20.56
N ARG A 46 9.47 -1.10 21.61
CA ARG A 46 8.25 -1.92 21.49
C ARG A 46 7.06 -1.16 20.85
N LYS A 47 6.98 0.16 21.03
CA LYS A 47 5.94 0.98 20.37
C LYS A 47 6.22 1.13 18.88
N VAL A 48 7.49 1.30 18.51
CA VAL A 48 7.93 1.33 17.10
C VAL A 48 7.63 -0.01 16.42
N GLU A 49 8.00 -1.11 17.06
CA GLU A 49 7.70 -2.46 16.55
C GLU A 49 6.20 -2.67 16.36
N CYS A 50 5.37 -2.23 17.32
CA CYS A 50 3.91 -2.30 17.20
C CYS A 50 3.38 -1.50 16.00
N LEU A 51 3.85 -0.25 15.83
CA LEU A 51 3.43 0.60 14.72
C LEU A 51 3.80 0.00 13.36
N ILE A 52 5.01 -0.56 13.25
CA ILE A 52 5.46 -1.24 12.03
C ILE A 52 4.59 -2.47 11.75
N GLN A 53 4.24 -3.26 12.77
CA GLN A 53 3.36 -4.42 12.60
C GLN A 53 1.97 -4.02 12.09
N GLU A 54 1.37 -2.98 12.64
CA GLU A 54 0.08 -2.46 12.16
C GLU A 54 0.18 -1.94 10.72
N LEU A 55 1.28 -1.27 10.37
CA LEU A 55 1.53 -0.79 9.02
C LEU A 55 1.62 -1.94 8.01
N LEU A 56 2.32 -3.02 8.39
CA LEU A 56 2.44 -4.24 7.60
C LEU A 56 1.09 -4.97 7.45
N ALA A 57 0.26 -4.99 8.50
CA ALA A 57 -1.09 -5.54 8.43
C ALA A 57 -1.96 -4.75 7.43
N GLY A 58 -1.88 -3.41 7.45
CA GLY A 58 -2.54 -2.56 6.46
C GLY A 58 -2.04 -2.82 5.03
N ARG A 59 -0.73 -3.01 4.85
CA ARG A 59 -0.13 -3.36 3.55
C ARG A 59 -0.70 -4.67 3.00
N LEU A 60 -0.83 -5.70 3.84
CA LEU A 60 -1.37 -7.00 3.45
C LEU A 60 -2.83 -6.89 3.00
N ALA A 61 -3.65 -6.10 3.70
CA ALA A 61 -5.03 -5.84 3.29
C ALA A 61 -5.10 -5.16 1.90
N LEU A 62 -4.26 -4.15 1.65
CA LEU A 62 -4.19 -3.48 0.35
C LEU A 62 -3.71 -4.41 -0.77
N ALA A 63 -2.69 -5.23 -0.50
CA ALA A 63 -2.20 -6.22 -1.46
C ALA A 63 -3.28 -7.26 -1.81
N THR A 64 -4.10 -7.63 -0.83
CA THR A 64 -5.24 -8.54 -1.03
C THR A 64 -6.28 -7.90 -1.98
N LEU A 65 -6.64 -6.63 -1.76
CA LEU A 65 -7.53 -5.89 -2.65
C LEU A 65 -6.95 -5.76 -4.07
N TYR A 66 -5.66 -5.44 -4.18
CA TYR A 66 -4.98 -5.39 -5.47
C TYR A 66 -5.02 -6.74 -6.19
N THR A 67 -4.83 -7.84 -5.46
CA THR A 67 -4.90 -9.19 -6.02
C THR A 67 -6.31 -9.53 -6.53
N TYR A 68 -7.36 -9.12 -5.81
CA TYR A 68 -8.73 -9.27 -6.27
C TYR A 68 -9.04 -8.45 -7.54
N ASP A 69 -8.48 -7.26 -7.68
CA ASP A 69 -8.65 -6.44 -8.88
C ASP A 69 -7.91 -7.01 -10.10
N MET A 70 -6.70 -7.54 -9.88
CA MET A 70 -5.91 -8.19 -10.93
C MET A 70 -6.52 -9.53 -11.38
N LEU A 71 -7.04 -10.33 -10.44
CA LEU A 71 -7.66 -11.62 -10.72
C LEU A 71 -9.14 -11.45 -11.05
N LYS A 72 -9.44 -10.96 -12.26
CA LYS A 72 -10.82 -10.99 -12.79
C LYS A 72 -11.28 -12.45 -12.91
N VAL A 73 -12.51 -12.73 -12.49
CA VAL A 73 -13.15 -14.05 -12.70
C VAL A 73 -12.99 -14.44 -14.17
N PRO A 74 -12.53 -15.67 -14.49
CA PRO A 74 -12.31 -16.04 -15.87
C PRO A 74 -13.59 -15.82 -16.68
N LEU A 75 -13.46 -15.08 -17.79
CA LEU A 75 -14.59 -14.62 -18.61
C LEU A 75 -15.55 -15.76 -18.99
N VAL A 76 -15.02 -16.97 -19.15
CA VAL A 76 -15.80 -18.17 -19.48
C VAL A 76 -16.88 -18.48 -18.43
N TYR A 77 -16.62 -18.28 -17.13
CA TYR A 77 -17.61 -18.51 -16.08
C TYR A 77 -18.72 -17.46 -16.12
N THR A 78 -18.38 -16.21 -16.45
CA THR A 78 -19.38 -15.16 -16.63
C THR A 78 -20.24 -15.37 -17.87
N GLN A 79 -19.66 -15.90 -18.96
CA GLN A 79 -20.36 -16.13 -20.23
C GLN A 79 -21.30 -17.34 -20.16
N VAL A 80 -20.86 -18.45 -19.55
CA VAL A 80 -21.70 -19.65 -19.43
C VAL A 80 -22.87 -19.44 -18.46
N GLY A 81 -22.67 -18.65 -17.39
CA GLY A 81 -23.74 -18.29 -16.46
C GLY A 81 -24.86 -17.44 -17.11
N GLN A 82 -24.55 -16.59 -18.08
CA GLN A 82 -25.54 -15.78 -18.80
C GLN A 82 -26.32 -16.58 -19.86
N CYS A 83 -25.70 -17.58 -20.49
CA CYS A 83 -26.38 -18.44 -21.49
C CYS A 83 -27.21 -19.58 -20.88
N SER A 84 -27.29 -19.69 -19.56
CA SER A 84 -28.06 -20.73 -18.85
C SER A 84 -29.47 -20.29 -18.41
N LEU A 85 -29.93 -19.11 -18.85
CA LEU A 85 -31.27 -18.55 -18.66
C LEU A 85 -31.93 -18.31 -20.03
#